data_AF-A0A934VY35-F1
#
_entry.id   AF-A0A934VY35-F1
#
_cell.length_a   1.000
_cell.length_b   1.000
_cell.length_c   1.000
_cell.angle_alpha   90.00
_cell.angle_beta   90.00
_cell.angle_gamma   90.00
#
_symmetry.space_group_name_H-M   'P 1'
#
loop_
_entity.id
_entity.type
_entity.pdbx_description
1 polymer ?
#
loop_
_entity_poly.entity_id
_entity_poly.type
_entity_poly.pdbx_seq_one_letter_code
_entity_poly.pdbx_strand_id
1 'polypeptide(L)'
;MDPISPNQESTDAPQWAVIELMGHVRYGGLVSKDNQFGTALLRVEVPQHDGSFVSQLVNPSSLYRVTICSEDIARQAALAGNFTPLNAWDVRHLLPKSMQPDLGY
;
A
#
# COMPACT_ATOMS: atom_id res chain seq x y z
N MET A 1 34.13 9.02 32.44
CA MET A 1 34.05 9.36 31.01
C MET A 1 33.76 8.06 30.30
N ASP A 2 32.47 7.73 30.19
CA ASP A 2 32.04 6.50 29.54
C ASP A 2 32.14 6.69 28.01
N PRO A 3 32.63 5.69 27.26
CA PRO A 3 32.69 5.79 25.81
C PRO A 3 31.26 5.76 25.25
N ILE A 4 30.99 6.71 24.36
CA ILE A 4 29.77 6.78 23.55
C ILE A 4 29.64 5.43 22.82
N SER A 5 28.61 4.65 23.19
CA SER A 5 28.31 3.39 22.51
C SER A 5 27.90 3.69 21.06
N PRO A 6 28.35 2.89 20.08
CA PRO A 6 28.00 3.11 18.67
C PRO A 6 26.48 2.96 18.50
N ASN A 7 25.90 3.94 17.82
CA ASN A 7 24.49 4.01 17.48
C ASN A 7 24.09 2.70 16.79
N GLN A 8 23.20 1.93 17.41
CA GLN A 8 22.65 0.71 16.81
C GLN A 8 21.73 1.16 15.66
N GLU A 9 22.19 1.08 14.42
CA GLU A 9 21.31 1.13 13.26
C GLU A 9 20.39 -0.09 13.31
N SER A 10 19.20 0.09 13.87
CA SER A 10 18.13 -0.90 13.81
C SER A 10 17.68 -1.04 12.36
N THR A 11 18.17 -2.07 11.67
CA THR A 11 17.63 -2.53 10.39
C THR A 11 16.22 -3.05 10.64
N ASP A 12 15.21 -2.16 10.59
CA ASP A 12 13.81 -2.57 10.69
C ASP A 12 13.46 -3.39 9.44
N ALA A 13 13.32 -4.70 9.61
CA ALA A 13 12.86 -5.59 8.57
C ALA A 13 11.41 -5.21 8.17
N PRO A 14 11.05 -5.35 6.88
CA PRO A 14 9.67 -5.14 6.46
C PRO A 14 8.68 -6.03 7.23
N GLN A 15 7.48 -5.51 7.52
CA GLN A 15 6.47 -6.21 8.32
C GLN A 15 5.15 -6.31 7.56
N TRP A 16 4.43 -7.42 7.70
CA TRP A 16 3.08 -7.55 7.16
C TRP A 16 2.10 -6.77 8.03
N ALA A 17 1.24 -5.97 7.38
CA ALA A 17 0.28 -5.16 8.09
C ALA A 17 -1.00 -4.93 7.28
N VAL A 18 -2.07 -4.61 8.00
CA VAL A 18 -3.24 -3.92 7.46
C VAL A 18 -3.14 -2.45 7.82
N ILE A 19 -3.28 -1.58 6.83
CA ILE A 19 -3.25 -0.13 7.01
C ILE A 19 -4.62 0.47 6.74
N GLU A 20 -4.91 1.54 7.48
CA GLU A 20 -6.12 2.33 7.35
C GLU A 20 -5.74 3.79 7.12
N LEU A 21 -6.14 4.33 5.97
CA LEU A 21 -5.86 5.70 5.58
C LEU A 21 -7.11 6.54 5.83
N MET A 22 -6.97 7.52 6.71
CA MET A 22 -8.01 8.50 7.05
C MET A 22 -9.39 7.90 7.35
N GLY A 23 -9.47 6.64 7.79
CA GLY A 23 -10.72 5.92 8.07
C GLY A 23 -11.57 5.51 6.86
N HIS A 24 -11.12 5.76 5.62
CA HIS A 24 -11.90 5.48 4.40
C HIS A 24 -11.32 4.35 3.55
N VAL A 25 -9.99 4.25 3.50
CA VAL A 25 -9.29 3.25 2.69
C VAL A 25 -8.62 2.26 3.63
N ARG A 26 -8.82 0.97 3.39
CA ARG A 26 -8.26 -0.12 4.19
C ARG A 26 -7.79 -1.26 3.30
N TYR A 27 -6.54 -1.67 3.46
CA TYR A 27 -5.91 -2.74 2.68
C TYR A 27 -4.66 -3.26 3.39
N GLY A 28 -4.17 -4.42 2.96
CA GLY A 28 -2.96 -5.03 3.52
C GLY A 28 -1.77 -4.95 2.57
N GLY A 29 -0.58 -5.12 3.13
CA GLY A 29 0.68 -5.18 2.37
C GLY A 29 1.89 -5.40 3.27
N LEU A 30 3.06 -5.57 2.64
CA LEU A 30 4.33 -5.61 3.33
C LEU A 30 4.85 -4.17 3.46
N VAL A 31 4.96 -3.68 4.70
CA VAL A 31 5.30 -2.29 4.99
C VAL A 31 6.75 -2.11 5.39
N SER A 32 7.36 -1.02 4.94
CA SER A 32 8.72 -0.63 5.31
C SER A 32 8.87 0.88 5.37
N LYS A 33 9.95 1.32 6.01
CA LYS A 33 10.39 2.73 5.99
C LYS A 33 10.94 3.06 4.59
N ASP A 34 10.56 4.21 4.06
CA ASP A 34 11.07 4.71 2.78
C ASP A 34 11.25 6.22 2.86
N ASN A 35 12.35 6.75 2.32
CA ASN A 35 12.60 8.18 2.26
C ASN A 35 12.71 8.60 0.80
N GLN A 36 11.66 9.24 0.28
CA GLN A 36 11.61 9.73 -1.09
C GLN A 36 11.09 11.17 -1.12
N PHE A 37 11.47 11.91 -2.16
CA PHE A 37 11.06 13.32 -2.34
C PHE A 37 11.41 14.23 -1.14
N GLY A 38 12.49 13.91 -0.41
CA GLY A 38 12.91 14.65 0.78
C GLY A 38 12.01 14.46 2.00
N THR A 39 11.10 13.48 1.99
CA THR A 39 10.20 13.19 3.10
C THR A 39 10.22 11.71 3.48
N ALA A 40 9.95 11.42 4.75
CA ALA A 40 9.76 10.07 5.23
C ALA A 40 8.35 9.58 4.86
N LEU A 41 8.27 8.40 4.27
CA LEU A 41 7.06 7.74 3.78
C LEU A 41 6.97 6.32 4.34
N LEU A 42 5.75 5.83 4.46
CA LEU A 42 5.50 4.40 4.62
C LEU A 42 5.38 3.80 3.22
N ARG A 43 6.30 2.92 2.84
CA ARG A 43 6.15 2.12 1.63
C ARG A 43 5.32 0.89 1.95
N VAL A 44 4.38 0.57 1.06
CA VAL A 44 3.47 -0.56 1.16
C VAL A 44 3.58 -1.34 -0.14
N GLU A 45 4.17 -2.53 -0.08
CA GLU A 45 4.13 -3.49 -1.18
C GLU A 45 2.82 -4.27 -1.11
N VAL A 46 1.88 -3.92 -1.99
CA VAL A 46 0.54 -4.50 -1.98
C VAL A 46 0.49 -5.72 -2.92
N PRO A 47 0.30 -6.94 -2.38
CA PRO A 47 0.26 -8.15 -3.20
C PRO A 47 -1.00 -8.19 -4.08
N GLN A 48 -0.84 -8.65 -5.30
CA GLN A 48 -1.90 -8.83 -6.30
C GLN A 48 -2.26 -10.32 -6.47
N HIS A 49 -3.39 -10.59 -7.14
CA HIS A 49 -3.87 -11.96 -7.40
C HIS A 49 -2.88 -12.81 -8.20
N ASP A 50 -2.10 -12.21 -9.09
CA ASP A 50 -1.12 -12.88 -9.95
C ASP A 50 0.25 -13.08 -9.27
N GLY A 51 0.36 -12.73 -7.99
CA GLY A 51 1.61 -12.79 -7.22
C GLY A 51 2.54 -11.60 -7.42
N SER A 52 2.19 -10.64 -8.29
CA SER A 52 2.91 -9.38 -8.42
C SER A 52 2.63 -8.46 -7.23
N PHE A 53 3.39 -7.35 -7.16
CA PHE A 53 3.22 -6.32 -6.14
C PHE A 53 3.05 -4.96 -6.78
N VAL A 54 2.18 -4.15 -6.18
CA VAL A 54 2.04 -2.72 -6.47
C VAL A 54 2.58 -1.94 -5.27
N SER A 55 3.62 -1.14 -5.50
CA SER A 55 4.18 -0.29 -4.45
C SER A 55 3.35 0.98 -4.29
N GLN A 56 2.99 1.30 -3.05
CA GLN A 56 2.39 2.57 -2.68
C GLN A 56 3.24 3.28 -1.64
N LEU A 57 3.44 4.58 -1.83
CA LEU A 57 4.13 5.44 -0.88
C LEU A 57 3.09 6.29 -0.17
N VAL A 58 2.95 6.08 1.13
CA VAL A 58 1.93 6.70 1.96
C VAL A 58 2.59 7.74 2.86
N ASN A 59 2.04 8.96 2.86
CA ASN A 59 2.42 9.96 3.84
C ASN A 59 2.00 9.50 5.24
N PRO A 60 2.90 9.42 6.24
CA PRO A 60 2.56 8.95 7.58
C PRO A 60 1.46 9.76 8.27
N SER A 61 1.31 11.04 7.93
CA SER A 61 0.21 11.88 8.46
C SER A 61 -1.18 11.45 7.99
N SER A 62 -1.27 10.68 6.91
CA SER A 62 -2.53 10.12 6.38
C SER A 62 -2.88 8.76 7.00
N LEU A 63 -2.02 8.18 7.85
CA LEU A 63 -2.29 6.93 8.53
C LEU A 63 -3.24 7.16 9.70
N TYR A 64 -4.39 6.50 9.67
CA TYR A 64 -5.28 6.40 10.83
C TYR A 64 -4.85 5.26 11.75
N ARG A 65 -4.52 4.10 11.18
CA ARG A 65 -4.08 2.92 11.93
C ARG A 65 -3.18 2.02 11.09
N VAL A 66 -2.19 1.41 11.74
CA VAL A 66 -1.40 0.29 11.21
C VAL A 66 -1.58 -0.88 12.17
N THR A 67 -1.98 -2.04 11.65
CA THR A 67 -2.12 -3.28 12.43
C THR A 67 -1.14 -4.30 11.89
N ILE A 68 -0.05 -4.54 12.61
CA ILE A 68 0.91 -5.60 12.28
C ILE A 68 0.21 -6.96 12.43
N CYS A 69 0.33 -7.80 11.42
CA CYS A 69 -0.37 -9.08 11.36
C CYS A 69 0.47 -10.14 10.63
N SER A 70 -0.09 -11.34 10.46
CA SER A 70 0.52 -12.36 9.60
C SER A 70 0.42 -11.99 8.12
N GLU A 71 1.25 -12.64 7.31
CA GLU A 71 1.21 -12.54 5.85
C GLU A 71 -0.17 -12.90 5.29
N ASP A 72 -0.76 -14.00 5.76
CA ASP A 72 -2.06 -14.46 5.28
C ASP A 72 -3.15 -13.40 5.47
N ILE A 73 -3.19 -12.75 6.64
CA ILE A 73 -4.17 -11.69 6.93
C ILE A 73 -3.94 -10.48 6.02
N ALA A 74 -2.69 -10.05 5.86
CA ALA A 74 -2.35 -8.90 5.03
C ALA A 74 -2.68 -9.16 3.55
N ARG A 75 -2.40 -10.36 3.02
CA ARG A 75 -2.75 -10.75 1.65
C ARG A 75 -4.26 -10.76 1.43
N GLN A 76 -5.03 -11.33 2.35
CA GLN A 76 -6.50 -11.31 2.24
C GLN A 76 -7.05 -9.87 2.27
N ALA A 77 -6.49 -9.02 3.15
CA ALA A 77 -6.87 -7.62 3.23
C ALA A 77 -6.46 -6.81 1.99
N ALA A 78 -5.36 -7.17 1.32
CA ALA A 78 -4.98 -6.62 0.04
C ALA A 78 -6.04 -6.93 -1.01
N LEU A 79 -6.40 -8.20 -1.21
CA LEU A 79 -7.34 -8.59 -2.27
C LEU A 79 -8.77 -8.03 -2.07
N ALA A 80 -9.17 -7.78 -0.83
CA ALA A 80 -10.48 -7.20 -0.51
C ALA A 80 -10.50 -5.66 -0.49
N GLY A 81 -9.33 -5.00 -0.58
CA GLY A 81 -9.19 -3.56 -0.38
C GLY A 81 -9.49 -2.73 -1.63
N ASN A 82 -9.94 -1.49 -1.42
CA ASN A 82 -10.18 -0.51 -2.50
C ASN A 82 -9.02 0.50 -2.57
N PHE A 83 -7.85 0.06 -3.04
CA PHE A 83 -6.62 0.86 -3.15
C PHE A 83 -6.12 0.97 -4.60
N THR A 84 -6.98 0.62 -5.57
CA THR A 84 -6.60 0.63 -6.99
C THR A 84 -6.26 2.05 -7.45
N PRO A 85 -5.19 2.25 -8.25
CA PRO A 85 -4.80 3.58 -8.73
C PRO A 85 -5.88 4.26 -9.58
N LEU A 86 -6.71 3.47 -10.24
CA LEU A 86 -7.87 3.89 -11.03
C LEU A 86 -9.08 3.08 -10.57
N ASN A 87 -10.23 3.73 -10.50
CA ASN A 87 -11.51 3.06 -10.25
C ASN A 87 -12.18 2.65 -11.59
N ALA A 88 -13.25 1.87 -11.53
CA ALA A 88 -13.96 1.40 -12.72
C ALA A 88 -14.57 2.54 -13.58
N TRP A 89 -14.92 3.67 -12.96
CA TRP A 89 -15.41 4.85 -13.67
C TRP A 89 -14.26 5.51 -14.46
N ASP A 90 -13.07 5.63 -13.87
CA ASP A 90 -11.88 6.18 -14.55
C ASP A 90 -11.56 5.36 -15.81
N VAL A 91 -11.50 4.03 -15.67
CA VAL A 91 -11.20 3.10 -16.78
C VAL A 91 -12.22 3.23 -17.91
N ARG A 92 -13.51 3.37 -17.59
CA ARG A 92 -14.58 3.52 -18.59
C ARG A 92 -14.40 4.75 -19.50
N HIS A 93 -13.78 5.81 -18.99
CA HIS A 93 -13.59 7.07 -19.72
C HIS A 93 -12.20 7.21 -20.34
N LEU A 94 -11.24 6.39 -19.93
CA LEU A 94 -9.90 6.33 -20.52
C LEU A 94 -9.84 5.50 -21.81
N LEU A 95 -10.75 4.53 -21.97
CA LEU A 95 -10.79 3.69 -23.17
C LEU A 95 -11.55 4.40 -24.31
N PRO A 96 -11.01 4.39 -25.54
CA PRO A 96 -11.72 4.92 -26.69
C PRO A 96 -13.06 4.20 -26.89
N LYS A 97 -14.07 4.97 -27.30
CA LYS A 97 -15.47 4.52 -27.44
C LYS A 97 -15.63 3.27 -28.34
N SER A 98 -14.68 3.01 -29.24
CA SER A 98 -14.62 1.85 -30.13
C SER A 98 -14.32 0.51 -29.43
N MET A 99 -13.94 0.54 -28.15
CA MET A 99 -13.58 -0.65 -27.36
C MET A 99 -14.58 -0.91 -26.21
N GLN A 100 -15.67 -0.14 -26.16
CA GLN A 100 -16.78 -0.39 -25.24
C GLN A 100 -17.61 -1.56 -25.80
N PRO A 101 -17.97 -2.58 -25.01
CA PRO A 101 -18.80 -3.68 -25.49
C PRO A 101 -20.14 -3.12 -25.95
N ASP A 102 -20.56 -3.52 -27.14
CA ASP A 102 -21.87 -3.16 -27.70
C ASP A 102 -22.96 -3.77 -26.81
N LEU A 103 -23.49 -2.96 -25.91
CA LEU A 103 -24.71 -3.27 -25.18
C LEU A 103 -25.87 -3.00 -26.14
N GLY A 104 -26.07 -3.95 -27.06
CA GLY A 104 -27.14 -3.90 -28.05
C GLY A 104 -28.48 -3.60 -27.38
N TYR A 105 -29.06 -2.47 -27.77
CA TYR A 105 -30.46 -2.12 -27.57
C TYR A 105 -31.14 -2.03 -28.93
#